data_AF-A0A562IUU2-F1
#
_entry.id   AF-A0A562IUU2-F1
#
_cell.length_a   1.000
_cell.length_b   1.000
_cell.length_c   1.000
_cell.angle_alpha   90.00
_cell.angle_beta   90.00
_cell.angle_gamma   90.00
#
_symmetry.space_group_name_H-M   'P 1'
#
loop_
_entity.id
_entity.type
_entity.pdbx_description
1 polymer ?
#
loop_
_entity_poly.entity_id
_entity_poly.type
_entity_poly.pdbx_seq_one_letter_code
_entity_poly.pdbx_strand_id
1 'polypeptide(L)' 'MFLITCPVTRTTELVADRRVRSVVNHPTHIAMTVACPCGGEHVYRTGRNWEAAGSPASRPAPVRAADQPVPA' A
#
# COMPACT_ATOMS: atom_id res chain seq x y z
N MET A 1 -0.93 3.46 14.25
CA MET A 1 0.53 3.22 14.31
C MET A 1 0.86 1.96 13.52
N PHE A 2 2.05 1.88 12.92
CA PHE A 2 2.51 0.75 12.09
C PHE A 2 3.83 0.21 12.63
N LEU A 3 3.96 -1.10 12.75
CA LEU A 3 5.23 -1.74 13.05
C LEU A 3 5.97 -1.99 11.73
N ILE A 4 7.16 -1.41 11.57
CA ILE A 4 7.98 -1.56 10.37
C ILE A 4 9.36 -2.09 10.73
N THR A 5 9.98 -2.83 9.82
CA THR A 5 11.41 -3.16 9.91
C THR A 5 12.15 -2.33 8.88
N CYS A 6 13.11 -1.52 9.32
CA CYS A 6 13.92 -0.73 8.40
C CYS A 6 14.79 -1.68 7.56
N PRO A 7 14.73 -1.64 6.21
CA PRO A 7 15.57 -2.49 5.36
C PRO A 7 17.06 -2.14 5.44
N VAL A 8 17.40 -0.92 5.90
CA VAL A 8 18.78 -0.44 6.03
C VAL A 8 19.37 -0.88 7.36
N THR A 9 18.75 -0.50 8.48
CA THR A 9 19.28 -0.75 9.83
C THR A 9 18.85 -2.09 10.42
N ARG A 10 17.85 -2.74 9.82
CA ARG A 10 17.17 -3.95 10.33
C ARG A 10 16.51 -3.79 11.70
N THR A 11 16.37 -2.55 12.17
CA THR A 11 15.64 -2.25 13.41
C THR A 11 14.14 -2.30 13.15
N THR A 12 13.41 -2.85 14.11
CA THR A 12 11.94 -2.85 14.08
C THR A 12 11.44 -1.75 14.99
N GLU A 13 10.61 -0.85 14.44
CA GLU A 13 10.16 0.35 15.11
C GLU A 13 8.68 0.58 14.88
N LEU A 14 8.00 1.11 15.92
CA LEU A 14 6.60 1.49 15.85
C LEU A 14 6.48 2.95 15.40
N VAL A 15 6.01 3.16 14.18
CA VAL A 15 5.84 4.49 13.61
C VAL A 15 4.40 4.98 13.69
N ALA A 16 4.25 6.30 13.89
CA ALA A 16 2.94 6.95 13.84
C ALA A 16 2.42 7.05 12.40
N ASP A 17 1.09 7.06 12.23
CA ASP A 17 0.41 7.20 10.94
C ASP A 17 0.81 8.46 10.16
N ARG A 18 1.08 9.58 10.84
CA ARG A 18 1.63 10.81 10.25
C ARG A 18 2.96 10.65 9.49
N ARG A 19 3.65 9.52 9.64
CA ARG A 19 4.87 9.19 8.88
C ARG A 19 4.58 8.51 7.54
N VAL A 20 3.35 8.09 7.29
CA VAL A 20 2.91 7.55 6.00
C VAL A 20 2.80 8.71 5.00
N ARG A 21 3.48 8.59 3.87
CA ARG A 21 3.52 9.60 2.80
C ARG A 21 2.52 9.33 1.70
N SER A 22 2.39 8.06 1.33
CA SER A 22 1.45 7.63 0.31
C SER A 22 1.02 6.19 0.55
N VAL A 23 -0.17 5.88 0.04
CA VAL A 23 -0.74 4.54 0.08
C VAL A 23 -1.27 4.23 -1.32
N VAL A 24 -0.79 3.14 -1.89
CA VAL A 24 -1.23 2.63 -3.20
C VAL A 24 -1.90 1.29 -2.98
N ASN A 25 -3.17 1.20 -3.37
CA ASN A 25 -3.90 -0.05 -3.35
C ASN A 25 -3.63 -0.80 -4.66
N HIS A 26 -2.80 -1.84 -4.60
CA HIS A 26 -2.62 -2.75 -5.72
C HIS A 26 -3.61 -3.92 -5.60
N PRO A 27 -3.98 -4.56 -6.73
CA PRO A 27 -4.87 -5.71 -6.70
C PRO A 27 -4.41 -6.86 -5.80
N THR A 28 -3.11 -6.97 -5.50
CA THR A 28 -2.54 -8.07 -4.70
C THR A 28 -2.02 -7.66 -3.33
N HIS A 29 -1.95 -6.36 -3.04
CA HIS A 29 -1.40 -5.84 -1.78
C HIS A 29 -1.63 -4.34 -1.66
N ILE A 30 -1.48 -3.79 -0.46
CA ILE A 30 -1.39 -2.35 -0.28
C ILE A 30 0.08 -2.00 -0.09
N ALA A 31 0.61 -1.11 -0.93
CA ALA A 31 1.94 -0.54 -0.80
C ALA A 31 1.86 0.79 -0.05
N MET A 32 2.65 0.93 1.01
CA MET A 32 2.69 2.11 1.87
C MET A 32 4.09 2.71 1.85
N THR A 33 4.22 3.94 1.38
CA THR A 33 5.48 4.69 1.48
C THR A 33 5.54 5.36 2.84
N VAL A 34 6.59 5.07 3.62
CA VAL A 34 6.74 5.55 5.00
C VAL A 34 8.09 6.24 5.15
N ALA A 35 8.08 7.43 5.76
CA ALA A 35 9.29 8.12 6.17
C ALA A 35 9.91 7.42 7.39
N CYS A 36 10.94 6.62 7.11
CA CYS A 36 11.61 5.77 8.07
C CYS A 36 12.51 6.57 9.04
N PRO A 37 12.64 6.17 10.31
CA PRO A 37 13.49 6.86 11.29
C PRO A 37 14.98 6.90 10.95
N CYS A 38 15.46 6.02 10.06
CA CYS A 38 16.82 6.07 9.51
C CYS A 38 17.08 7.28 8.58
N GLY A 39 16.05 8.09 8.28
CA GLY A 39 16.12 9.25 7.41
C GLY A 39 15.72 8.97 5.95
N GLY A 40 15.50 7.71 5.58
CA GLY A 40 15.01 7.32 4.25
C GLY A 40 13.50 7.20 4.15
N GLU A 41 13.00 7.02 2.93
CA GLU A 41 11.62 6.60 2.66
C GLU A 41 11.61 5.16 2.13
N HIS A 42 10.73 4.33 2.68
CA HIS A 42 10.66 2.91 2.33
C HIS A 42 9.22 2.48 2.06
N VAL A 43 9.07 1.56 1.11
CA VAL A 43 7.77 0.98 0.74
C VAL A 43 7.55 -0.32 1.50
N TYR A 44 6.50 -0.34 2.31
CA TYR A 44 6.04 -1.50 3.06
C TYR A 44 4.80 -2.08 2.38
N ARG A 45 4.79 -3.41 2.18
CA ARG A 45 3.65 -4.10 1.57
C ARG A 45 2.86 -4.79 2.67
N THR A 46 1.58 -4.48 2.78
CA THR A 46 0.68 -5.24 3.67
C THR A 46 0.05 -6.37 2.86
N GLY A 47 0.32 -7.60 3.27
CA GLY A 47 -0.24 -8.78 2.64
C GLY A 47 -1.69 -8.96 3.08
N ARG A 48 -2.64 -8.41 2.33
CA ARG A 48 -4.07 -8.75 2.48
C ARG A 48 -4.58 -9.74 1.43
N ASN A 49 -3.75 -10.12 0.46
CA ASN A 49 -4.18 -10.99 -0.65
C ASN A 49 -3.35 -12.26 -0.82
N TRP A 50 -2.55 -12.69 0.16
CA TRP A 50 -1.97 -14.02 0.10
C TRP A 50 -3.03 -15.13 0.14
N GLU A 51 -4.13 -14.94 0.89
CA GLU A 51 -5.25 -15.89 0.93
C GLU A 51 -6.19 -15.77 -0.28
N ALA A 52 -6.38 -14.55 -0.83
CA ALA A 52 -7.25 -14.34 -1.98
C ALA A 52 -6.59 -14.64 -3.34
N ALA A 53 -5.26 -14.80 -3.39
CA ALA A 53 -4.54 -15.19 -4.61
C ALA A 53 -4.82 -16.63 -5.06
N GLY A 54 -5.44 -17.46 -4.20
CA GLY A 54 -5.98 -18.78 -4.56
C GLY A 54 -7.46 -18.76 -4.97
N SER A 55 -8.14 -17.61 -4.91
CA SER A 55 -9.56 -17.51 -5.22
C SER A 55 -9.77 -16.88 -6.60
N PRO A 56 -10.55 -17.49 -7.51
CA PRO A 56 -10.82 -16.95 -8.85
C PRO A 56 -11.57 -15.59 -8.84
N ALA A 57 -11.96 -15.11 -7.65
CA ALA A 57 -12.58 -13.80 -7.43
C ALA A 57 -11.60 -12.61 -7.53
N SER A 58 -10.27 -12.83 -7.57
CA SER A 58 -9.27 -11.74 -7.72
C SER A 58 -9.15 -11.20 -9.17
N ARG A 59 -10.19 -11.35 -10.01
CA ARG A 59 -10.23 -10.66 -11.30
C ARG A 59 -10.58 -9.19 -11.04
N PRO A 60 -9.73 -8.22 -11.41
CA PRO A 60 -10.12 -6.82 -11.30
C PRO A 60 -11.41 -6.60 -12.08
N ALA A 61 -12.42 -6.02 -11.43
CA ALA A 61 -13.62 -5.57 -12.11
C ALA A 61 -13.21 -4.58 -13.22
N PRO A 62 -13.83 -4.64 -14.41
CA PRO A 62 -13.52 -3.69 -15.47
C PRO A 62 -13.81 -2.28 -14.95
N VAL A 63 -12.75 -1.47 -14.86
CA VAL A 63 -12.87 -0.02 -14.68
C VAL A 63 -13.68 0.50 -15.86
N ARG A 64 -14.89 1.00 -15.59
CA ARG A 64 -15.68 1.68 -16.62
C ARG A 64 -14.93 2.97 -16.96
N ALA A 65 -14.62 3.15 -18.24
CA ALA A 65 -14.14 4.44 -18.74
C ALA A 65 -15.22 5.49 -18.45
N ALA A 66 -14.81 6.64 -17.90
CA ALA A 66 -15.67 7.79 -17.73
C ALA A 66 -15.92 8.44 -19.09
N ASP A 67 -16.86 7.89 -19.85
CA ASP A 67 -17.21 8.33 -21.20
C ASP A 67 -18.34 9.38 -21.23
N GLN A 68 -18.65 10.03 -20.10
CA GLN A 68 -19.59 11.16 -20.10
C GLN A 68 -18.91 12.44 -19.62
N PRO A 69 -18.76 13.45 -20.50
CA PRO A 69 -18.48 14.80 -20.05
C PRO A 69 -19.67 15.29 -19.21
N VAL A 70 -19.37 15.81 -18.03
CA VAL A 70 -20.34 16.50 -17.17
C VAL A 70 -20.70 17.82 -17.86
N PRO A 71 -21.98 18.08 -18.17
CA PRO A 71 -22.37 19.37 -18.71
C PRO A 71 -22.21 20.49 -17.66
N ALA A 72 -21.82 21.66 -18.14
CA ALA A 72 -21.69 22.89 -17.37
C ALA A 72 -23.06 23.49 -16.99
#